data_AF-A0A437LYN7-F1
#
_entry.id   AF-A0A437LYN7-F1
#
_cell.length_a   1.000
_cell.length_b   1.000
_cell.length_c   1.000
_cell.angle_alpha   90.00
_cell.angle_beta   90.00
_cell.angle_gamma   90.00
#
_symmetry.space_group_name_H-M   'P 1'
#
loop_
_entity.id
_entity.type
_entity.pdbx_description
1 polymer ?
#
loop_
_entity_poly.entity_id
_entity_poly.type
_entity_poly.pdbx_seq_one_letter_code
_entity_poly.pdbx_strand_id
1 'polypeptide(L)' 'MRNKFLDYLHREHARLEAAIADAHRYPVVDSLAIASLKKQKLLVKDQIESWTSDMRAEQTGGSPWLQQ' A
#
# COMPACT_ATOMS: atom_id res chain seq x y z
N MET A 1 -6.17 -11.55 -12.10
CA MET A 1 -6.19 -11.40 -10.63
C MET A 1 -5.33 -10.25 -10.13
N ARG A 2 -4.24 -9.85 -10.81
CA ARG A 2 -3.29 -8.79 -10.38
C ARG A 2 -3.92 -7.41 -10.08
N ASN A 3 -4.89 -6.95 -10.88
CA ASN A 3 -5.59 -5.68 -10.60
C ASN A 3 -6.43 -5.71 -9.31
N LYS A 4 -7.04 -6.87 -9.00
CA LYS A 4 -7.88 -7.04 -7.80
C LYS A 4 -7.07 -6.95 -6.51
N PHE A 5 -5.79 -7.35 -6.55
CA PHE A 5 -4.90 -7.25 -5.40
C PHE A 5 -4.47 -5.81 -5.13
N LEU A 6 -4.15 -5.04 -6.17
CA LEU A 6 -3.88 -3.61 -6.05
C LEU A 6 -5.12 -2.84 -5.56
N ASP A 7 -6.30 -3.14 -6.10
CA ASP A 7 -7.57 -2.60 -5.62
C ASP A 7 -7.82 -2.90 -4.14
N TYR A 8 -7.46 -4.10 -3.69
CA TYR A 8 -7.55 -4.48 -2.28
C TYR A 8 -6.59 -3.66 -1.41
N LEU A 9 -5.33 -3.52 -1.81
CA LEU A 9 -4.34 -2.72 -1.08
C LEU A 9 -4.78 -1.25 -0.96
N HIS A 10 -5.35 -0.67 -2.02
CA HIS A 10 -5.89 0.70 -1.96
C HIS A 10 -7.07 0.84 -0.99
N ARG A 11 -8.00 -0.13 -0.97
CA ARG A 11 -9.11 -0.13 0.00
C ARG A 11 -8.62 -0.25 1.42
N GLU A 12 -7.65 -1.13 1.67
CA GLU A 12 -7.10 -1.31 3.02
C GLU A 12 -6.33 -0.08 3.48
N HIS A 13 -5.58 0.56 2.59
CA HIS A 13 -4.93 1.84 2.88
C HIS A 13 -5.96 2.92 3.28
N ALA A 14 -7.07 3.05 2.52
CA ALA A 14 -8.13 4.00 2.83
C ALA A 14 -8.82 3.70 4.17
N ARG A 15 -9.01 2.42 4.50
CA ARG A 15 -9.57 1.99 5.80
C ARG A 15 -8.65 2.38 6.95
N LEU A 16 -7.34 2.13 6.82
CA LEU A 16 -6.36 2.48 7.84
C LEU A 16 -6.28 3.99 8.07
N GLU A 17 -6.40 4.79 7.01
CA GLU A 17 -6.50 6.25 7.11
C GLU A 17 -7.72 6.69 7.91
N ALA A 18 -8.89 6.12 7.62
CA ALA A 18 -10.11 6.42 8.35
C ALA A 18 -9.99 6.04 9.83
N ALA A 19 -9.39 4.87 10.14
CA ALA A 19 -9.18 4.42 11.52
C ALA A 19 -8.20 5.32 12.28
N ILE A 20 -7.13 5.80 11.63
CA ILE A 20 -6.19 6.76 12.24
C ILE A 20 -6.88 8.10 12.51
N ALA A 21 -7.67 8.60 11.55
CA ALA A 21 -8.40 9.85 11.70
C ALA A 21 -9.44 9.78 12.84
N ASP A 22 -10.16 8.66 12.94
CA ASP A 22 -11.12 8.41 14.02
C ASP A 22 -10.42 8.30 15.38
N ALA A 23 -9.31 7.57 15.46
CA ALA A 23 -8.52 7.45 16.68
C ALA A 23 -7.96 8.81 17.15
N HIS A 24 -7.57 9.69 16.23
CA HIS A 24 -7.15 11.05 16.55
C HIS A 24 -8.29 11.94 17.07
N ARG A 25 -9.55 11.59 16.79
CA ARG A 25 -10.73 12.33 17.25
C ARG A 25 -11.07 12.06 18.72
N TYR A 26 -10.62 10.94 19.27
CA TYR A 26 -10.87 10.55 20.65
C TYR A 26 -9.58 10.58 21.47
N PRO A 27 -9.35 11.63 22.29
CA PRO A 27 -8.10 11.80 23.06
C PRO A 27 -7.84 10.72 24.14
N VAL A 28 -8.79 9.81 24.37
CA VAL A 28 -8.64 8.63 25.24
C VAL A 28 -7.97 7.44 24.54
N VAL A 29 -7.85 7.47 23.20
CA VAL A 29 -7.31 6.33 22.45
C VAL A 29 -5.81 6.18 22.70
N ASP A 30 -5.43 4.95 23.05
CA ASP A 30 -4.06 4.54 23.32
C ASP A 30 -3.13 4.92 22.17
N SER A 31 -2.07 5.67 22.49
CA SER A 31 -1.04 6.09 21.55
C SER A 31 -0.36 4.88 20.88
N LEU A 32 -0.31 3.73 21.55
CA LEU A 32 0.18 2.47 20.98
C LEU A 32 -0.74 1.91 19.89
N ALA A 33 -2.05 2.06 20.03
CA ALA A 33 -3.02 1.66 19.02
C ALA A 33 -2.87 2.51 17.76
N ILE A 34 -2.72 3.84 17.91
CA ILE A 34 -2.46 4.76 16.80
C ILE A 34 -1.13 4.43 16.11
N ALA A 35 -0.08 4.15 16.87
CA ALA A 35 1.21 3.74 16.32
C ALA A 35 1.13 2.43 15.52
N SER A 36 0.34 1.47 16.01
CA SER A 36 0.11 0.20 15.33
C SER A 36 -0.65 0.38 14.01
N LEU A 37 -1.66 1.25 13.98
CA LEU A 37 -2.39 1.59 12.74
C LEU A 37 -1.49 2.27 11.73
N LYS A 38 -0.64 3.22 12.17
CA LYS A 38 0.34 3.89 11.30
C LYS A 38 1.37 2.92 10.72
N LYS A 39 1.85 1.96 11.52
CA LYS A 39 2.75 0.91 11.05
C LYS A 39 2.07 0.03 9.99
N GLN A 40 0.83 -0.38 10.21
CA GLN A 40 0.06 -1.14 9.23
C GLN A 40 -0.14 -0.34 7.93
N LYS A 41 -0.46 0.96 8.02
CA LYS A 41 -0.58 1.83 6.85
C LYS A 41 0.72 1.88 6.05
N LEU A 42 1.86 2.04 6.74
CA LEU A 42 3.18 2.07 6.09
C LEU A 42 3.45 0.77 5.32
N LEU A 43 3.19 -0.39 5.94
CA LEU A 43 3.36 -1.69 5.28
C LEU A 43 2.48 -1.87 4.04
N VAL A 44 1.24 -1.39 4.07
CA VAL A 44 0.35 -1.44 2.90
C VAL A 44 0.84 -0.51 1.79
N LYS A 45 1.32 0.69 2.16
CA LYS A 45 1.92 1.62 1.20
C LYS A 45 3.16 1.01 0.53
N ASP A 46 4.05 0.40 1.30
CA ASP A 46 5.26 -0.25 0.77
C ASP A 46 4.89 -1.40 -0.19
N GLN A 47 3.84 -2.17 0.11
CA GLN A 47 3.32 -3.21 -0.79
C GLN A 47 2.77 -2.64 -2.09
N ILE A 48 2.05 -1.51 -2.06
CA ILE A 48 1.55 -0.82 -3.26
C ILE A 48 2.73 -0.34 -4.12
N GLU A 49 3.74 0.27 -3.51
CA GLU A 49 4.92 0.78 -4.21
C GLU A 49 5.73 -0.36 -4.85
N SER A 50 5.98 -1.44 -4.09
CA SER A 50 6.66 -2.62 -4.59
C SER A 50 5.92 -3.26 -5.77
N TRP A 51 4.60 -3.44 -5.65
CA TRP A 51 3.78 -4.01 -6.70
C TRP A 51 3.71 -3.14 -7.96
N THR A 52 3.63 -1.81 -7.78
CA THR A 52 3.61 -0.86 -8.89
C THR A 52 4.96 -0.82 -9.61
N SER A 53 6.06 -0.90 -8.87
CA SER A 53 7.42 -0.97 -9.42
C SER A 53 7.64 -2.26 -10.22
N ASP A 54 7.20 -3.40 -9.68
CA ASP A 54 7.24 -4.69 -10.36
C ASP A 54 6.45 -4.66 -11.68
N MET A 55 5.22 -4.15 -11.65
CA MET A 55 4.40 -3.96 -12.85
C MET A 55 5.03 -3.00 -13.87
N ARG A 56 5.78 -1.99 -13.43
CA ARG A 56 6.51 -1.10 -14.34
C ARG A 56 7.69 -1.83 -14.97
N ALA A 57 8.44 -2.61 -14.19
CA ALA A 57 9.57 -3.40 -14.66
C ALA A 57 9.13 -4.46 -15.69
N GLU A 58 8.01 -5.15 -15.45
CA GLU A 58 7.40 -6.08 -16.39
C GLU A 58 7.02 -5.42 -17.73
N GLN A 59 6.59 -4.15 -17.72
CA GLN A 59 6.17 -3.42 -18.92
C GLN A 59 7.34 -2.81 -19.72
N THR A 60 8.47 -2.52 -19.06
CA THR A 60 9.72 -2.10 -19.73
C THR A 60 10.60 -3.27 -20.18
N GLY A 61 10.22 -4.52 -19.88
CA GLY A 61 10.87 -5.75 -20.35
C GLY A 61 10.58 -6.10 -21.81
N GLY A 62 10.52 -5.12 -22.71
CA GLY A 62 10.64 -5.36 -24.14
C GLY A 62 12.07 -5.80 -24.45
N SER A 63 12.26 -7.10 -24.68
CA SER A 63 13.54 -7.77 -24.98
C SER A 63 14.50 -6.93 -25.82
N PRO A 64 15.72 -6.59 -25.32
CA PRO A 64 16.76 -5.99 -26.15
C PRO A 64 17.59 -7.01 -26.94
N TRP A 65 17.24 -8.29 -26.92
CA TRP A 65 18.07 -9.37 -27.50
C TRP A 65 17.58 -9.90 -28.85
N LEU A 66 17.06 -9.03 -29.72
CA LEU A 66 16.83 -9.38 -31.13
C LEU A 66 17.37 -8.28 -32.06
N GLN A 67 18.69 -8.16 -32.13
CA GLN A 67 19.33 -7.48 -33.25
C GLN A 67 20.68 -8.13 -33.59
N GLN A 68 20.61 -8.96 -34.63
CA GLN A 68 21.65 -9.53 -35.51
C GLN A 68 22.81 -10.33 -34.92
#